data_AF-A0A6G0Z4F3-F1
#
_entry.id   AF-A0A6G0Z4F3-F1
#
_cell.length_a   1.000
_cell.length_b   1.000
_cell.length_c   1.000
_cell.angle_alpha   90.00
_cell.angle_beta   90.00
_cell.angle_gamma   90.00
#
_symmetry.space_group_name_H-M   'P 1'
#
loop_
_entity.id
_entity.type
_entity.pdbx_description
1 polymer ?
#
loop_
_entity_poly.entity_id
_entity_poly.type
_entity_poly.pdbx_seq_one_letter_code
_entity_poly.pdbx_strand_id
1 'polypeptide(L)'
;MPLSINQFLDTPLPLSTPVKHFLPNDVKYILQKYHNRKSPGYDLITFEVARHLPKKAIIHHTHIYNAILRLSYFPTVWKFSSIVLFPKPNKPPDLVQHLTGQ
;
A
#
# COMPACT_ATOMS: atom_id res chain seq x y z
N MET A 1 23.16 27.87 -16.92
CA MET A 1 22.86 28.54 -15.63
C MET A 1 21.71 27.78 -14.98
N PRO A 2 21.90 27.18 -13.80
CA PRO A 2 20.79 26.53 -13.10
C PRO A 2 19.72 27.57 -12.73
N LEU A 3 18.46 27.16 -12.73
CA LEU A 3 17.32 27.98 -12.31
C LEU A 3 17.52 28.42 -10.85
N SER A 4 17.12 29.65 -10.53
CA SER A 4 16.98 30.05 -9.12
C SER A 4 15.88 29.22 -8.46
N ILE A 5 15.95 29.03 -7.14
CA ILE A 5 14.99 28.20 -6.39
C ILE A 5 13.54 28.63 -6.66
N ASN A 6 13.27 29.94 -6.69
CA ASN A 6 11.92 30.45 -6.95
C ASN A 6 11.45 30.10 -8.38
N GLN A 7 12.31 30.25 -9.39
CA GLN A 7 11.98 29.87 -10.76
C GLN A 7 11.74 28.36 -10.92
N PHE A 8 12.45 27.53 -10.15
CA PHE A 8 12.22 26.08 -10.14
C PHE A 8 10.85 25.73 -9.53
N LEU A 9 10.47 26.39 -8.44
CA LEU A 9 9.16 26.18 -7.80
C LEU A 9 7.99 26.66 -8.67
N ASP A 10 8.19 27.72 -9.46
CA ASP A 10 7.17 28.27 -10.37
C ASP A 10 7.10 27.53 -11.72
N THR A 11 7.99 26.57 -11.98
CA THR A 11 7.97 25.81 -13.23
C THR A 11 6.76 24.85 -13.23
N PRO A 12 5.92 24.84 -14.28
CA PRO A 12 4.84 23.87 -14.38
C PRO A 12 5.40 22.45 -14.37
N LEU A 13 4.74 21.55 -13.65
CA LEU A 13 5.16 20.15 -13.59
C LEU A 13 5.33 19.60 -15.01
N PRO A 14 6.46 18.93 -15.32
CA PRO A 14 6.66 18.36 -16.63
C PRO A 14 5.52 17.40 -16.94
N LEU A 15 4.94 17.52 -18.14
CA LEU A 15 3.87 16.65 -18.58
C LEU A 15 4.41 15.21 -18.62
N SER A 16 4.03 14.40 -17.63
CA SER A 16 4.44 13.00 -17.58
C SER A 16 3.65 12.19 -18.60
N THR A 17 4.27 11.14 -19.11
CA THR A 17 3.56 10.19 -19.95
C THR A 17 2.44 9.52 -19.15
N PRO A 18 1.30 9.18 -19.77
CA PRO A 18 0.21 8.50 -19.09
C PRO A 18 0.72 7.25 -18.38
N VAL A 19 0.35 7.07 -17.11
CA VAL A 19 0.79 5.92 -16.33
C VAL A 19 0.26 4.65 -16.98
N LYS A 20 1.15 3.67 -17.19
CA LYS A 20 0.78 2.36 -17.76
C LYS A 20 -0.26 1.69 -16.85
N HIS A 21 -1.38 1.29 -17.43
CA HIS A 21 -2.41 0.53 -16.73
C HIS A 21 -1.97 -0.90 -16.39
N PHE A 22 -2.59 -1.47 -15.37
CA PHE A 22 -2.45 -2.87 -14.99
C PHE A 22 -3.44 -3.76 -15.76
N LEU A 23 -2.98 -4.95 -16.15
CA LEU A 23 -3.81 -6.02 -16.69
C LEU A 23 -4.25 -6.98 -15.58
N PRO A 24 -5.38 -7.70 -15.74
CA PRO A 24 -5.78 -8.74 -14.79
C PRO A 24 -4.72 -9.83 -14.60
N ASN A 25 -3.93 -10.12 -15.64
CA ASN A 25 -2.83 -11.07 -15.56
C ASN A 25 -1.68 -10.55 -14.69
N ASP A 26 -1.40 -9.24 -14.71
CA ASP A 26 -0.39 -8.62 -13.85
C ASP A 26 -0.80 -8.79 -12.38
N VAL A 27 -2.06 -8.47 -12.07
CA VAL A 27 -2.61 -8.62 -10.71
C VAL A 27 -2.57 -10.08 -10.27
N LYS A 28 -3.02 -11.01 -11.11
CA LYS A 28 -2.98 -12.45 -10.83
C LYS A 28 -1.54 -12.94 -10.57
N TYR A 29 -0.59 -12.51 -11.39
CA TYR A 29 0.82 -12.89 -11.24
C TYR A 29 1.38 -12.44 -9.89
N ILE A 30 1.10 -11.19 -9.48
CA ILE A 30 1.56 -10.65 -8.19
C ILE A 30 0.94 -11.43 -7.01
N LEU A 31 -0.36 -11.73 -7.08
CA LEU A 31 -1.06 -12.53 -6.06
C LEU A 31 -0.53 -13.97 -5.95
N GLN A 32 0.10 -14.50 -6.99
CA GLN A 32 0.73 -15.83 -6.95
C GLN A 32 2.17 -15.75 -6.43
N LYS A 33 2.91 -14.71 -6.83
CA LYS A 33 4.34 -14.58 -6.56
C LYS A 33 4.70 -14.15 -5.14
N TYR A 34 3.86 -13.34 -4.48
CA TYR A 34 4.25 -12.74 -3.21
C TYR A 34 4.41 -13.77 -2.08
N HIS A 35 5.29 -13.47 -1.12
CA HIS A 35 5.58 -14.35 0.01
C HIS A 35 4.58 -14.13 1.16
N ASN A 36 4.16 -15.23 1.80
CA ASN A 36 3.16 -15.29 2.88
C ASN A 36 3.65 -14.79 4.25
N ARG A 37 4.61 -13.85 4.29
CA ARG A 37 5.25 -13.36 5.55
C ARG A 37 4.70 -12.03 6.03
N LYS A 38 3.58 -11.58 5.48
CA LYS A 38 2.94 -10.31 5.86
C LYS A 38 1.74 -10.59 6.74
N SER A 39 1.57 -9.78 7.77
CA SER A 39 0.34 -9.75 8.56
C SER A 39 -0.84 -9.35 7.66
N PRO A 40 -2.04 -9.90 7.89
CA PRO A 40 -3.23 -9.43 7.19
C PRO A 40 -3.54 -7.97 7.53
N GLY A 41 -4.33 -7.33 6.67
CA GLY A 41 -4.85 -5.98 6.91
C GLY A 41 -5.96 -5.96 7.97
N TYR A 42 -6.61 -4.80 8.11
CA TYR A 42 -7.76 -4.62 9.00
C TYR A 42 -8.93 -5.56 8.67
N ASP A 43 -9.08 -5.92 7.40
CA ASP A 43 -10.09 -6.84 6.87
C ASP A 43 -9.79 -8.33 7.16
N LEU A 44 -8.65 -8.64 7.78
CA LEU A 44 -8.17 -9.99 8.05
C LEU A 44 -7.93 -10.83 6.78
N ILE A 45 -7.91 -10.22 5.59
CA ILE A 45 -7.62 -10.92 4.34
C ILE A 45 -6.13 -11.23 4.30
N THR A 46 -5.81 -12.52 4.45
CA THR A 46 -4.44 -13.01 4.35
C THR A 46 -4.02 -13.16 2.89
N PHE A 47 -2.71 -13.27 2.66
CA PHE A 47 -2.20 -13.54 1.33
C PHE A 47 -2.68 -14.89 0.76
N GLU A 48 -2.91 -15.89 1.63
CA GLU A 48 -3.46 -17.18 1.22
C GLU A 48 -4.87 -17.05 0.65
N VAL A 49 -5.72 -16.24 1.28
CA VAL A 49 -7.06 -15.95 0.77
C VAL A 49 -6.96 -15.18 -0.56
N ALA A 50 -6.07 -14.18 -0.62
CA ALA A 50 -5.86 -13.37 -1.82
C ALA A 50 -5.42 -14.23 -3.04
N ARG A 51 -4.64 -15.28 -2.83
CA ARG A 51 -4.19 -16.21 -3.89
C ARG A 51 -5.34 -17.06 -4.48
N HIS A 52 -6.39 -17.29 -3.70
CA HIS A 52 -7.55 -18.11 -4.09
C HIS A 52 -8.76 -17.27 -4.51
N LEU A 53 -8.57 -15.97 -4.77
CA LEU A 53 -9.65 -15.09 -5.22
C LEU A 53 -10.26 -15.56 -6.55
N PRO A 54 -11.60 -15.46 -6.71
CA PRO A 54 -12.24 -15.76 -7.97
C PRO A 54 -11.83 -14.76 -9.05
N LYS A 55 -11.89 -15.19 -10.32
CA LYS A 55 -11.53 -14.34 -11.48
C LYS A 55 -12.23 -12.98 -11.48
N LYS A 56 -13.50 -12.93 -11.07
CA LYS A 56 -14.27 -11.69 -10.96
C LYS A 56 -13.64 -10.71 -9.95
N ALA A 57 -13.15 -11.20 -8.82
CA ALA A 57 -12.49 -10.37 -7.82
C ALA A 57 -11.16 -9.82 -8.34
N ILE A 58 -10.38 -10.63 -9.07
CA ILE A 58 -9.12 -10.17 -9.70
C ILE A 58 -9.41 -9.03 -10.69
N ILE A 59 -10.41 -9.19 -11.56
CA ILE A 59 -10.83 -8.15 -12.51
C ILE A 59 -11.26 -6.88 -11.78
N HIS A 60 -12.04 -7.02 -10.70
CA HIS A 60 -12.49 -5.87 -9.91
C HIS A 60 -11.32 -5.10 -9.28
N HIS A 61 -10.35 -5.81 -8.70
CA HIS A 61 -9.13 -5.19 -8.16
C HIS A 61 -8.34 -4.45 -9.25
N THR A 62 -8.21 -5.04 -10.45
CA THR A 62 -7.58 -4.36 -11.58
C THR A 62 -8.27 -3.04 -11.93
N HIS A 63 -9.60 -2.99 -11.92
CA HIS A 63 -10.33 -1.73 -12.15
C HIS A 63 -10.08 -0.71 -11.05
N ILE A 64 -10.05 -1.12 -9.79
CA ILE A 64 -9.72 -0.23 -8.66
C ILE A 64 -8.30 0.34 -8.83
N TYR A 65 -7.29 -0.50 -9.07
CA TYR A 65 -5.91 -0.03 -9.25
C TYR A 65 -5.77 0.95 -10.41
N ASN A 66 -6.42 0.67 -11.54
CA ASN A 66 -6.39 1.56 -12.70
C ASN A 66 -7.15 2.87 -12.45
N ALA A 67 -8.24 2.84 -11.66
CA ALA A 67 -8.93 4.05 -11.23
C ALA A 67 -8.05 4.90 -10.31
N ILE A 68 -7.32 4.28 -9.39
CA ILE A 68 -6.35 4.97 -8.52
C ILE A 68 -5.30 5.70 -9.36
N LEU A 69 -4.72 5.04 -10.37
CA LEU A 69 -3.73 5.65 -11.27
C LEU A 69 -4.29 6.83 -12.05
N ARG A 70 -5.55 6.76 -12.50
CA ARG A 70 -6.20 7.83 -13.28
C ARG A 70 -6.61 9.01 -12.42
N LEU A 71 -7.09 8.75 -11.20
CA LEU A 71 -7.67 9.76 -10.31
C LEU A 71 -6.65 10.30 -9.30
N SER A 72 -5.46 9.68 -9.21
CA SER A 72 -4.46 9.95 -8.18
C SER A 72 -5.05 9.89 -6.77
N TYR A 73 -6.03 9.01 -6.55
CA TYR A 73 -6.80 8.91 -5.31
C TYR A 73 -6.82 7.48 -4.79
N PHE A 74 -6.41 7.30 -3.53
CA PHE A 74 -6.48 6.02 -2.83
C PHE A 74 -7.77 5.89 -2.01
N PRO A 75 -8.41 4.70 -1.99
CA PRO A 75 -9.55 4.42 -1.12
C PRO A 75 -9.26 4.76 0.33
N THR A 76 -10.19 5.40 1.01
CA THR A 76 -10.02 5.81 2.42
C THR A 76 -9.73 4.62 3.32
N VAL A 77 -10.36 3.47 3.07
CA VAL A 77 -10.16 2.24 3.84
C VAL A 77 -8.69 1.78 3.83
N TRP A 78 -7.95 2.01 2.73
CA TRP A 78 -6.54 1.63 2.61
C TRP A 78 -5.59 2.59 3.32
N LYS A 79 -6.09 3.71 3.85
CA LYS A 79 -5.32 4.67 4.64
C LYS A 79 -5.34 4.33 6.14
N PHE A 80 -6.15 3.37 6.56
CA PHE A 80 -6.21 2.91 7.95
C PHE A 80 -5.32 1.68 8.17
N SER A 81 -4.67 1.60 9.33
CA SER A 81 -3.86 0.45 9.74
C SER A 81 -4.04 0.15 11.24
N SER A 82 -3.89 -1.13 11.60
CA SER A 82 -3.83 -1.57 12.99
C SER A 82 -2.36 -1.70 13.41
N ILE A 83 -2.01 -1.12 14.56
CA ILE A 83 -0.66 -1.16 15.12
C ILE A 83 -0.64 -2.23 16.20
N VAL A 84 0.14 -3.29 15.97
CA VAL A 84 0.45 -4.31 16.98
C VAL A 84 1.91 -4.19 17.36
N LEU A 85 2.17 -3.83 18.62
CA LEU A 85 3.53 -3.65 19.14
C LEU A 85 4.08 -4.98 19.65
N PHE A 86 5.23 -5.39 19.11
CA PHE A 86 5.98 -6.55 19.60
C PHE A 86 7.26 -6.07 20.29
N PRO A 87 7.58 -6.55 21.50
CA PRO A 87 8.84 -6.24 22.15
C PRO A 87 10.01 -6.79 21.32
N LYS A 88 11.10 -6.02 21.23
CA LYS A 88 12.32 -6.50 20.58
C LYS A 88 12.86 -7.70 21.37
N PRO A 89 13.34 -8.77 20.70
CA PRO A 89 13.76 -10.02 21.36
C PRO A 89 14.80 -9.84 22.48
N ASN A 90 15.62 -8.80 22.41
CA ASN A 90 16.74 -8.56 23.33
C ASN A 90 16.50 -7.38 24.29
N LYS A 91 15.27 -6.90 24.47
CA LYS A 91 14.95 -5.86 25.47
C LYS A 91 14.21 -6.48 26.67
N PRO A 92 14.58 -6.12 27.90
CA PRO A 92 13.86 -6.58 29.09
C PRO A 92 12.38 -6.11 29.04
N PRO A 93 11.42 -6.94 29.48
CA PRO A 93 9.98 -6.66 29.40
C PRO A 93 9.53 -5.39 30.16
N ASP A 94 10.33 -4.90 31.11
CA ASP A 94 9.90 -3.96 32.14
C ASP A 94 9.78 -2.48 31.71
N LEU A 95 10.14 -2.14 30.47
CA LEU A 95 10.07 -0.75 29.99
C LEU A 95 8.70 -0.31 29.46
N VAL A 96 7.73 -1.21 29.35
CA VAL A 96 6.40 -0.91 28.75
C VAL A 96 5.34 -0.53 29.79
N GLN A 97 5.54 -0.85 31.08
CA GLN A 97 4.53 -0.63 32.12
C GLN A 97 4.43 0.81 32.67
N HIS A 98 5.34 1.71 32.31
CA HIS A 98 5.36 3.09 32.84
C HIS A 98 4.64 4.14 31.99
N LEU A 99 4.06 3.79 30.84
CA LEU A 99 3.28 4.72 30.00
C LEU A 99 1.77 4.45 29.99
N THR A 100 1.29 3.52 30.82
CA THR A 100 -0.12 3.41 31.21
C THR A 100 -0.21 3.70 32.70
N GLY A 101 -0.04 4.97 33.05
CA GLY A 101 -0.10 5.46 34.42
C GLY A 101 -0.85 6.78 34.46
N GLN A 102 -2.11 6.69 34.93
CA GLN A 102 -3.12 7.73 35.22
C GLN A 102 -4.07 8.09 34.08
#